data_AF-A0A699JNE4-F1
#
_entry.id   AF-A0A699JNE4-F1
#
_cell.length_a   1.000
_cell.length_b   1.000
_cell.length_c   1.000
_cell.angle_alpha   90.00
_cell.angle_beta   90.00
_cell.angle_gamma   90.00
#
_symmetry.space_group_name_H-M   'P 1'
#
loop_
_entity.id
_entity.type
_entity.pdbx_description
1 polymer ?
#
loop_
_entity_poly.entity_id
_entity_poly.type
_entity_poly.pdbx_seq_one_letter_code
_entity_poly.pdbx_strand_id
1 'polypeptide(L)'
;MAVGNSISAIEAGARQIEGTINGIGERAGNTALEEVIMAIKKFRIAALPGDGIGPEIMEEAYKILNVLKKYFSLSFMIDEFDVGGIAIDKSGVALPSKTIIGCENSDAILFGSVGGSKWNFLPSELQPERAALLPLRKHFNLFSNLRPAKLYSELKDLSPLRHEIVKTGFDILCIRELTGGIYFGEEKGRLVDRQNNVYAFDTEIYYDFEIRRIANLAFQIARSRKKKICSVDKANVLESSCLWREIVEQVSKNYPDVELSHLYIDNASMQLIKNPNQFDVLLCSNLFGDILSDECAMITGSIGMLPSASLNEKKFGLYEPAGGSAPDIKGLNIANPIAQILSVSMLVRYSMNLPRIADKIDLSVHRPENGMTLPGTTIVCGDSHTSTHGAFGALAFGIGTSEVEHVLATQTLKQQRFKRKIGTSGGSGYVIEFCGSIIKNMSMEERMTICNMA
;
A
#
# COMPACT_ATOMS: atom_id res chain seq x y z
N MET A 1 14.44 -31.66 -10.02
CA MET A 1 15.06 -31.66 -11.36
C MET A 1 14.03 -31.47 -12.46
N ALA A 2 12.93 -32.23 -12.50
CA ALA A 2 11.93 -32.10 -13.56
C ALA A 2 11.31 -30.70 -13.67
N VAL A 3 10.89 -30.09 -12.55
CA VAL A 3 10.36 -28.72 -12.49
C VAL A 3 11.36 -27.67 -13.01
N GLY A 4 12.62 -27.75 -12.58
CA GLY A 4 13.67 -26.84 -13.04
C GLY A 4 13.93 -26.95 -14.56
N ASN A 5 13.99 -28.19 -15.08
CA ASN A 5 14.18 -28.43 -16.51
C ASN A 5 13.00 -27.92 -17.34
N SER A 6 11.78 -28.11 -16.83
CA SER A 6 10.56 -27.60 -17.43
C SER A 6 10.54 -26.07 -17.50
N ILE A 7 10.91 -25.38 -16.43
CA ILE A 7 11.02 -23.91 -16.40
C ILE A 7 12.05 -23.42 -17.42
N SER A 8 13.26 -24.00 -17.43
CA SER A 8 14.29 -23.62 -18.40
C SER A 8 13.88 -23.88 -19.86
N ALA A 9 13.12 -24.94 -20.13
CA ALA A 9 12.60 -25.21 -21.47
C ALA A 9 11.58 -24.15 -21.93
N ILE A 10 10.71 -23.67 -21.03
CA ILE A 10 9.75 -22.60 -21.33
C ILE A 10 10.46 -21.26 -21.56
N GLU A 11 11.45 -20.94 -20.72
CA GLU A 11 12.28 -19.75 -20.90
C GLU A 11 13.00 -19.76 -22.26
N ALA A 12 13.36 -20.95 -22.76
CA ALA A 12 13.91 -21.18 -24.08
C ALA A 12 12.85 -21.25 -25.22
N GLY A 13 11.56 -21.04 -24.93
CA GLY A 13 10.49 -20.93 -25.92
C GLY A 13 9.63 -22.18 -26.13
N ALA A 14 9.73 -23.19 -25.28
CA ALA A 14 8.83 -24.34 -25.32
C ALA A 14 7.38 -23.91 -25.04
N ARG A 15 6.44 -24.34 -25.90
CA ARG A 15 5.02 -23.96 -25.84
C ARG A 15 4.13 -25.02 -25.18
N GLN A 16 4.69 -26.19 -24.90
CA GLN A 16 3.98 -27.34 -24.37
C GLN A 16 4.90 -28.09 -23.39
N ILE A 17 4.35 -28.46 -22.24
CA ILE A 17 5.00 -29.33 -21.27
C ILE A 17 4.08 -30.53 -21.06
N GLU A 18 4.63 -31.72 -21.27
CA GLU A 18 3.94 -32.97 -20.99
C GLU A 18 4.49 -33.55 -19.69
N GLY A 19 3.60 -33.77 -18.72
CA GLY A 19 3.89 -34.52 -17.50
C GLY A 19 3.26 -35.91 -17.58
N THR A 20 3.97 -36.94 -17.10
CA THR A 20 3.42 -38.28 -16.90
C THR A 20 2.74 -38.36 -15.54
N ILE A 21 1.54 -38.97 -15.44
CA ILE A 21 0.97 -39.39 -14.16
C ILE A 21 1.59 -40.75 -13.84
N ASN A 22 2.43 -40.85 -12.82
CA ASN A 22 3.02 -42.14 -12.45
C ASN A 22 2.01 -42.98 -11.67
N GLY A 23 2.04 -44.30 -11.92
CA GLY A 23 1.30 -45.27 -11.13
C GLY A 23 1.79 -45.34 -9.67
N ILE A 24 0.98 -45.94 -8.80
CA ILE A 24 1.30 -46.12 -7.38
C ILE A 24 2.62 -46.90 -7.24
N GLY A 25 3.67 -46.24 -6.74
CA GLY A 25 4.93 -46.89 -6.34
C GLY A 25 6.21 -46.42 -7.06
N GLU A 26 6.13 -45.57 -8.09
CA GLU A 26 7.33 -45.08 -8.78
C GLU A 26 7.91 -43.78 -8.17
N ARG A 27 9.23 -43.76 -7.94
CA ARG A 27 9.98 -42.58 -7.44
C ARG A 27 10.65 -41.78 -8.56
N ALA A 28 10.01 -41.64 -9.72
CA ALA A 28 10.44 -40.68 -10.73
C ALA A 28 9.71 -39.34 -10.46
N GLY A 29 10.47 -38.27 -10.19
CA GLY A 29 9.92 -36.97 -9.82
C GLY A 29 9.29 -36.27 -11.03
N ASN A 30 7.97 -36.29 -11.12
CA ASN A 30 7.24 -35.57 -12.15
C ASN A 30 7.39 -34.05 -11.97
N THR A 31 7.31 -33.32 -13.08
CA THR A 31 7.14 -31.86 -13.04
C THR A 31 5.79 -31.56 -12.40
N ALA A 32 5.79 -30.92 -11.23
CA ALA A 32 4.58 -30.34 -10.66
C ALA A 32 4.13 -29.20 -11.60
N LEU A 33 3.10 -29.46 -12.41
CA LEU A 33 2.60 -28.52 -13.40
C LEU A 33 2.12 -27.23 -12.73
N GLU A 34 1.62 -27.34 -11.49
CA GLU A 34 1.26 -26.22 -10.63
C GLU A 34 2.48 -25.35 -10.30
N GLU A 35 3.61 -25.94 -9.91
CA GLU A 35 4.85 -25.21 -9.61
C GLU A 35 5.41 -24.51 -10.85
N VAL A 36 5.28 -25.15 -12.02
CA VAL A 36 5.69 -24.59 -13.31
C VAL A 36 4.78 -23.46 -13.76
N ILE A 37 3.46 -23.62 -13.70
CA ILE A 37 2.50 -22.54 -14.01
C ILE A 37 2.70 -21.34 -13.09
N MET A 38 2.90 -21.57 -11.80
CA MET A 38 3.19 -20.54 -10.81
C MET A 38 4.52 -19.82 -11.06
N ALA A 39 5.54 -20.52 -11.59
CA ALA A 39 6.80 -19.91 -11.98
C ALA A 39 6.72 -19.07 -13.27
N ILE A 40 5.83 -19.45 -14.21
CA ILE A 40 5.70 -18.80 -15.52
C ILE A 40 4.77 -17.58 -15.48
N LYS A 41 3.69 -17.63 -14.70
CA LYS A 41 2.70 -16.56 -14.70
C LYS A 41 3.26 -15.33 -13.98
N LYS A 42 3.94 -14.47 -14.75
CA LYS A 42 4.42 -13.17 -14.26
C LYS A 42 3.23 -12.28 -13.99
N PHE A 43 3.09 -11.84 -12.75
CA PHE A 43 2.10 -10.84 -12.37
C PHE A 43 2.43 -9.53 -13.11
N ARG A 44 1.45 -8.85 -13.69
CA ARG A 44 1.66 -7.61 -14.47
C ARG A 44 1.11 -6.40 -13.73
N ILE A 45 1.91 -5.36 -13.62
CA ILE A 45 1.55 -4.10 -12.97
C ILE A 45 1.58 -3.01 -14.03
N ALA A 46 0.44 -2.37 -14.27
CA ALA A 46 0.41 -1.11 -15.00
C ALA A 46 0.77 0.01 -14.03
N ALA A 47 1.92 0.65 -14.23
CA ALA A 47 2.31 1.81 -13.45
C ALA A 47 1.85 3.09 -14.16
N LEU A 48 1.12 3.93 -13.43
CA LEU A 48 0.56 5.19 -13.90
C LEU A 48 1.09 6.33 -13.01
N PRO A 49 2.32 6.84 -13.22
CA PRO A 49 2.93 7.82 -12.32
C PRO A 49 2.18 9.16 -12.28
N GLY A 50 1.67 9.60 -13.43
CA GLY A 50 0.85 10.80 -13.57
C GLY A 50 1.61 12.11 -13.40
N ASP A 51 1.04 13.04 -12.63
CA ASP A 51 1.41 14.44 -12.51
C ASP A 51 1.99 14.80 -11.13
N GLY A 52 2.56 16.01 -11.02
CA GLY A 52 3.03 16.54 -9.74
C GLY A 52 4.17 15.73 -9.14
N ILE A 53 4.04 15.38 -7.86
CA ILE A 53 4.97 14.49 -7.13
C ILE A 53 4.85 13.01 -7.53
N GLY A 54 3.82 12.64 -8.29
CA GLY A 54 3.51 11.25 -8.66
C GLY A 54 4.72 10.47 -9.22
N PRO A 55 5.46 11.00 -10.20
CA PRO A 55 6.69 10.38 -10.67
C PRO A 55 7.77 10.20 -9.58
N GLU A 56 7.98 11.19 -8.71
CA GLU A 56 9.00 11.13 -7.65
C GLU A 56 8.70 10.03 -6.62
N ILE A 57 7.45 9.93 -6.16
CA ILE A 57 7.05 8.89 -5.19
C ILE A 57 6.97 7.50 -5.85
N MET A 58 6.68 7.43 -7.15
CA MET A 58 6.64 6.17 -7.90
C MET A 58 8.04 5.55 -8.05
N GLU A 59 9.07 6.36 -8.24
CA GLU A 59 10.47 5.89 -8.25
C GLU A 59 10.85 5.18 -6.94
N GLU A 60 10.41 5.71 -5.79
CA GLU A 60 10.62 5.04 -4.49
C GLU A 60 9.83 3.72 -4.39
N ALA A 61 8.63 3.67 -4.96
CA ALA A 61 7.85 2.43 -5.05
C ALA A 61 8.54 1.37 -5.91
N TYR A 62 9.20 1.76 -7.01
CA TYR A 62 9.99 0.84 -7.84
C TYR A 62 11.17 0.23 -7.08
N LYS A 63 11.81 0.98 -6.18
CA LYS A 63 12.87 0.42 -5.31
C LYS A 63 12.33 -0.68 -4.41
N ILE A 64 11.15 -0.47 -3.80
CA ILE A 64 10.50 -1.49 -2.97
C ILE A 64 10.11 -2.71 -3.81
N LEU A 65 9.53 -2.50 -5.00
CA LEU A 65 9.22 -3.59 -5.92
C LEU A 65 10.48 -4.37 -6.32
N ASN A 66 11.62 -3.72 -6.56
CA ASN A 66 12.87 -4.40 -6.84
C ASN A 66 13.38 -5.25 -5.66
N VAL A 67 13.22 -4.76 -4.42
CA VAL A 67 13.49 -5.54 -3.20
C VAL A 67 12.60 -6.78 -3.13
N LEU A 68 11.30 -6.62 -3.42
CA LEU A 68 10.35 -7.73 -3.46
C LEU A 68 10.73 -8.78 -4.50
N LYS A 69 11.14 -8.35 -5.70
CA LYS A 69 11.62 -9.23 -6.76
C LYS A 69 12.89 -9.99 -6.35
N LYS A 70 13.86 -9.30 -5.72
CA LYS A 70 15.17 -9.87 -5.37
C LYS A 70 15.12 -10.83 -4.18
N TYR A 71 14.39 -10.48 -3.12
CA TYR A 71 14.48 -11.20 -1.83
C TYR A 71 13.29 -12.12 -1.55
N PHE A 72 12.16 -11.94 -2.25
CA PHE A 72 10.98 -12.77 -2.09
C PHE A 72 10.67 -13.61 -3.34
N SER A 73 11.58 -13.57 -4.33
CA SER A 73 11.46 -14.31 -5.61
C SER A 73 10.12 -14.08 -6.31
N LEU A 74 9.54 -12.89 -6.16
CA LEU A 74 8.28 -12.53 -6.82
C LEU A 74 8.54 -12.19 -8.29
N SER A 75 7.88 -12.92 -9.18
CA SER A 75 8.00 -12.72 -10.62
C SER A 75 6.89 -11.80 -11.13
N PHE A 76 7.25 -10.55 -11.41
CA PHE A 76 6.32 -9.58 -12.00
C PHE A 76 7.00 -8.66 -13.02
N MET A 77 6.18 -8.08 -13.89
CA MET A 77 6.54 -7.08 -14.89
C MET A 77 5.80 -5.78 -14.61
N ILE A 78 6.45 -4.67 -14.91
CA ILE A 78 5.91 -3.33 -14.74
C ILE A 78 5.94 -2.68 -16.12
N ASP A 79 4.78 -2.22 -16.58
CA ASP A 79 4.63 -1.45 -17.81
C ASP A 79 4.11 -0.05 -17.44
N GLU A 80 4.83 0.99 -17.83
CA GLU A 80 4.47 2.37 -17.55
C GLU A 80 3.59 2.98 -18.64
N PHE A 81 2.56 3.73 -18.24
CA PHE A 81 1.67 4.44 -19.15
C PHE A 81 1.38 5.87 -18.67
N ASP A 82 1.20 6.77 -19.63
CA ASP A 82 0.84 8.17 -19.36
C ASP A 82 -0.64 8.27 -18.95
N VAL A 83 -0.92 9.09 -17.94
CA VAL A 83 -2.27 9.40 -17.46
C VAL A 83 -2.34 10.84 -16.93
N GLY A 84 -3.52 11.47 -16.98
CA GLY A 84 -3.75 12.80 -16.44
C GLY A 84 -3.14 13.91 -17.30
N GLY A 85 -2.54 14.90 -16.64
CA GLY A 85 -1.98 16.08 -17.27
C GLY A 85 -0.82 15.78 -18.24
N ILE A 86 0.08 14.87 -17.89
CA ILE A 86 1.16 14.41 -18.77
C ILE A 86 0.60 13.74 -20.04
N ALA A 87 -0.52 13.02 -19.93
CA ALA A 87 -1.20 12.45 -21.09
C ALA A 87 -1.87 13.51 -21.95
N ILE A 88 -2.49 14.53 -21.34
CA ILE A 88 -3.03 15.70 -22.06
C ILE A 88 -1.90 16.38 -22.84
N ASP A 89 -0.77 16.64 -22.20
CA ASP A 89 0.37 17.32 -22.81
C ASP A 89 0.94 16.55 -24.02
N LYS A 90 0.96 15.21 -23.97
CA LYS A 90 1.52 14.35 -25.02
C LYS A 90 0.54 13.95 -26.12
N SER A 91 -0.73 13.73 -25.77
CA SER A 91 -1.72 13.07 -26.63
C SER A 91 -3.06 13.79 -26.71
N GLY A 92 -3.22 14.92 -26.02
CA GLY A 92 -4.42 15.74 -26.02
C GLY A 92 -5.57 15.23 -25.16
N VAL A 93 -5.45 14.06 -24.53
CA VAL A 93 -6.48 13.46 -23.68
C VAL A 93 -5.89 12.95 -22.36
N ALA A 94 -6.66 13.04 -21.27
CA ALA A 94 -6.21 12.62 -19.94
C ALA A 94 -6.09 11.10 -19.77
N LEU A 95 -6.86 10.33 -20.54
CA LEU A 95 -6.84 8.87 -20.50
C LEU A 95 -6.75 8.30 -21.92
N PRO A 96 -5.53 8.12 -22.45
CA PRO A 96 -5.33 7.56 -23.78
C PRO A 96 -5.81 6.11 -23.87
N SER A 97 -6.31 5.70 -25.04
CA SER A 97 -6.74 4.30 -25.26
C SER A 97 -5.61 3.29 -25.03
N LYS A 98 -4.36 3.68 -25.34
CA LYS A 98 -3.17 2.85 -25.06
C LYS A 98 -3.03 2.55 -23.55
N THR A 99 -3.33 3.52 -22.69
CA THR A 99 -3.28 3.36 -21.23
C THR A 99 -4.37 2.40 -20.75
N ILE A 100 -5.60 2.53 -21.26
CA ILE A 100 -6.69 1.60 -20.94
C ILE A 100 -6.33 0.17 -21.33
N ILE A 101 -5.85 -0.04 -22.56
CA ILE A 101 -5.42 -1.36 -23.05
C ILE A 101 -4.26 -1.91 -22.20
N GLY A 102 -3.32 -1.06 -21.79
CA GLY A 102 -2.24 -1.45 -20.89
C GLY A 102 -2.74 -1.96 -19.53
N CYS A 103 -3.69 -1.24 -18.94
CA CYS A 103 -4.34 -1.64 -17.70
C CYS A 103 -5.17 -2.92 -17.85
N GLU A 104 -5.88 -3.12 -18.98
CA GLU A 104 -6.63 -4.36 -19.27
C GLU A 104 -5.72 -5.58 -19.38
N ASN A 105 -4.48 -5.40 -19.83
CA ASN A 105 -3.46 -6.45 -19.95
C ASN A 105 -2.62 -6.64 -18.68
N SER A 106 -3.02 -6.02 -17.57
CA SER A 106 -2.34 -6.06 -16.27
C SER A 106 -3.20 -6.76 -15.21
N ASP A 107 -2.57 -7.26 -14.16
CA ASP A 107 -3.24 -7.88 -13.01
C ASP A 107 -3.58 -6.84 -11.92
N ALA A 108 -2.89 -5.70 -11.90
CA ALA A 108 -3.18 -4.56 -11.04
C ALA A 108 -2.66 -3.25 -11.65
N ILE A 109 -3.18 -2.12 -11.15
CA ILE A 109 -2.73 -0.77 -11.48
C ILE A 109 -2.05 -0.17 -10.24
N LEU A 110 -0.81 0.29 -10.37
CA LEU A 110 -0.16 1.14 -9.38
C LEU A 110 -0.16 2.57 -9.88
N PHE A 111 -0.86 3.45 -9.18
CA PHE A 111 -1.15 4.82 -9.60
C PHE A 111 -0.44 5.81 -8.67
N GLY A 112 0.13 6.87 -9.26
CA GLY A 112 0.77 7.96 -8.53
C GLY A 112 -0.25 9.03 -8.18
N SER A 113 -0.18 10.18 -8.84
CA SER A 113 -1.14 11.27 -8.63
C SER A 113 -1.50 11.93 -9.96
N VAL A 114 -2.65 12.58 -10.06
CA VAL A 114 -3.04 13.36 -11.23
C VAL A 114 -3.53 14.74 -10.82
N GLY A 115 -3.41 15.70 -11.74
CA GLY A 115 -3.90 17.06 -11.55
C GLY A 115 -2.80 18.09 -11.39
N GLY A 116 -3.19 19.35 -11.51
CA GLY A 116 -2.29 20.49 -11.37
C GLY A 116 -2.86 21.77 -11.97
N SER A 117 -2.39 22.92 -11.46
CA SER A 117 -2.91 24.25 -11.82
C SER A 117 -2.82 24.56 -13.31
N LYS A 118 -1.87 23.92 -14.03
CA LYS A 118 -1.67 24.06 -15.47
C LYS A 118 -2.95 23.75 -16.26
N TRP A 119 -3.78 22.80 -15.83
CA TRP A 119 -4.94 22.33 -16.61
C TRP A 119 -6.29 22.86 -16.10
N ASN A 120 -6.30 23.76 -15.12
CA ASN A 120 -7.53 24.34 -14.53
C ASN A 120 -8.35 25.17 -15.51
N PHE A 121 -7.77 25.61 -16.62
CA PHE A 121 -8.48 26.34 -17.68
C PHE A 121 -9.41 25.43 -18.49
N LEU A 122 -9.26 24.10 -18.41
CA LEU A 122 -10.10 23.15 -19.12
C LEU A 122 -11.49 23.06 -18.46
N PRO A 123 -12.54 22.77 -19.25
CA PRO A 123 -13.84 22.36 -18.73
C PRO A 123 -13.67 21.23 -17.70
N SER A 124 -14.51 21.22 -16.66
CA SER A 124 -14.37 20.28 -15.55
C SER A 124 -14.34 18.80 -15.99
N GLU A 125 -15.06 18.45 -17.06
CA GLU A 125 -15.09 17.10 -17.64
C GLU A 125 -13.77 16.68 -18.31
N LEU A 126 -12.95 17.65 -18.72
CA LEU A 126 -11.67 17.44 -19.39
C LEU A 126 -10.47 17.61 -18.44
N GLN A 127 -10.71 18.01 -17.19
CA GLN A 127 -9.65 18.14 -16.20
C GLN A 127 -9.07 16.76 -15.82
N PRO A 128 -7.74 16.65 -15.61
CA PRO A 128 -7.04 15.39 -15.37
C PRO A 128 -7.71 14.47 -14.33
N GLU A 129 -8.15 15.04 -13.21
CA GLU A 129 -8.70 14.33 -12.06
C GLU A 129 -10.02 13.65 -12.42
N ARG A 130 -10.90 14.36 -13.14
CA ARG A 130 -12.21 13.83 -13.54
C ARG A 130 -12.12 12.98 -14.81
N ALA A 131 -11.30 13.40 -15.77
CA ALA A 131 -11.18 12.77 -17.08
C ALA A 131 -10.37 11.47 -17.09
N ALA A 132 -9.53 11.22 -16.07
CA ALA A 132 -8.77 9.98 -15.96
C ALA A 132 -9.29 9.05 -14.87
N LEU A 133 -9.42 9.54 -13.64
CA LEU A 133 -9.67 8.68 -12.47
C LEU A 133 -11.07 8.07 -12.47
N LEU A 134 -12.10 8.87 -12.77
CA LEU A 134 -13.50 8.39 -12.78
C LEU A 134 -13.74 7.39 -13.92
N PRO A 135 -13.30 7.62 -15.17
CA PRO A 135 -13.41 6.63 -16.23
C PRO A 135 -12.66 5.33 -15.93
N LEU A 136 -11.44 5.39 -15.37
CA LEU A 136 -10.70 4.18 -14.97
C LEU A 136 -11.48 3.35 -13.94
N ARG A 137 -12.00 3.99 -12.89
CA ARG A 137 -12.80 3.32 -11.85
C ARG A 137 -14.05 2.68 -12.42
N LYS A 138 -14.76 3.39 -13.30
CA LYS A 138 -15.95 2.88 -13.99
C LYS A 138 -15.61 1.73 -14.94
N HIS A 139 -14.58 1.87 -15.76
CA HIS A 139 -14.16 0.87 -16.75
C HIS A 139 -13.81 -0.48 -16.13
N PHE A 140 -13.06 -0.46 -15.02
CA PHE A 140 -12.65 -1.67 -14.31
C PHE A 140 -13.65 -2.13 -13.23
N ASN A 141 -14.80 -1.44 -13.12
CA ASN A 141 -15.84 -1.68 -12.10
C ASN A 141 -15.24 -1.76 -10.68
N LEU A 142 -14.36 -0.80 -10.36
CA LEU A 142 -13.69 -0.70 -9.05
C LEU A 142 -14.65 -0.14 -8.01
N PHE A 143 -15.67 -0.90 -7.64
CA PHE A 143 -16.78 -0.43 -6.81
C PHE A 143 -16.42 -0.22 -5.33
N SER A 144 -15.30 -0.77 -4.85
CA SER A 144 -14.91 -0.67 -3.44
C SER A 144 -13.61 0.08 -3.28
N ASN A 145 -13.64 1.20 -2.56
CA ASN A 145 -12.45 1.92 -2.14
C ASN A 145 -12.14 1.61 -0.67
N LEU A 146 -10.90 1.19 -0.40
CA LEU A 146 -10.35 0.86 0.91
C LEU A 146 -9.35 1.95 1.29
N ARG A 147 -9.60 2.64 2.41
CA ARG A 147 -8.72 3.67 2.96
C ARG A 147 -8.41 3.37 4.43
N PRO A 148 -7.27 2.73 4.72
CA PRO A 148 -6.84 2.53 6.10
C PRO A 148 -6.34 3.84 6.70
N ALA A 149 -6.90 4.23 7.85
CA ALA A 149 -6.46 5.34 8.67
C ALA A 149 -5.96 4.78 10.00
N LYS A 150 -4.65 4.72 10.14
CA LYS A 150 -3.97 4.14 11.29
C LYS A 150 -3.06 5.18 11.93
N LEU A 151 -3.32 5.47 13.19
CA LEU A 151 -2.44 6.26 14.03
C LEU A 151 -1.76 5.32 15.02
N TYR A 152 -0.44 5.30 14.99
CA TYR A 152 0.37 4.61 15.99
C TYR A 152 0.49 5.46 17.25
N SER A 153 0.53 4.83 18.43
CA SER A 153 0.64 5.52 19.72
C SER A 153 1.85 6.44 19.83
N GLU A 154 2.92 6.09 19.12
CA GLU A 154 4.21 6.77 19.02
C GLU A 154 4.10 8.06 18.19
N LEU A 155 3.21 8.09 17.21
CA LEU A 155 2.97 9.23 16.30
C LEU A 155 1.79 10.10 16.74
N LYS A 156 1.28 9.92 17.96
CA LYS A 156 0.12 10.64 18.49
C LYS A 156 0.25 12.16 18.42
N ASP A 157 1.49 12.68 18.42
CA ASP A 157 1.79 14.11 18.39
C ASP A 157 1.52 14.74 17.01
N LEU A 158 1.42 13.93 15.95
CA LEU A 158 1.01 14.39 14.62
C LEU A 158 -0.49 14.65 14.54
N SER A 159 -1.28 13.92 15.34
CA SER A 159 -2.74 14.01 15.31
C SER A 159 -3.22 15.38 15.79
N PRO A 160 -4.22 15.99 15.13
CA PRO A 160 -4.83 17.22 15.61
C PRO A 160 -5.74 17.02 16.84
N LEU A 161 -5.98 15.78 17.26
CA LEU A 161 -6.83 15.45 18.41
C LEU A 161 -6.07 15.58 19.73
N ARG A 162 -6.82 15.76 20.83
CA ARG A 162 -6.24 15.78 22.18
C ARG A 162 -5.51 14.46 22.47
N HIS A 163 -4.31 14.54 23.05
CA HIS A 163 -3.48 13.36 23.34
C HIS A 163 -4.21 12.25 24.13
N GLU A 164 -5.14 12.60 25.02
CA GLU A 164 -5.92 11.63 25.80
C GLU A 164 -6.81 10.74 24.91
N ILE A 165 -7.33 11.28 23.82
CA ILE A 165 -8.22 10.59 22.86
C ILE A 165 -7.40 9.59 22.03
N VAL A 166 -6.20 9.99 21.62
CA VAL A 166 -5.33 9.23 20.72
C VAL A 166 -4.19 8.49 21.43
N LYS A 167 -4.25 8.39 22.76
CA LYS A 167 -3.18 7.84 23.59
C LYS A 167 -2.74 6.44 23.16
N THR A 168 -3.70 5.60 22.75
CA THR A 168 -3.45 4.21 22.32
C THR A 168 -3.34 4.07 20.79
N GLY A 169 -3.27 5.17 20.05
CA GLY A 169 -3.47 5.17 18.60
C GLY A 169 -4.92 4.84 18.23
N PHE A 170 -5.16 4.55 16.95
CA PHE A 170 -6.38 3.91 16.43
C PHE A 170 -6.08 3.25 15.07
N ASP A 171 -6.91 2.31 14.63
CA ASP A 171 -6.77 1.61 13.36
C ASP A 171 -8.16 1.38 12.77
N ILE A 172 -8.52 2.22 11.80
CA ILE A 172 -9.82 2.27 11.16
C ILE A 172 -9.63 1.98 9.68
N LEU A 173 -10.46 1.13 9.10
CA LEU A 173 -10.55 0.95 7.66
C LEU A 173 -11.86 1.53 7.15
N CYS A 174 -11.80 2.62 6.38
CA CYS A 174 -12.97 3.12 5.68
C CYS A 174 -13.15 2.37 4.36
N ILE A 175 -14.32 1.77 4.18
CA ILE A 175 -14.76 1.08 2.97
C ILE A 175 -15.86 1.92 2.35
N ARG A 176 -15.54 2.54 1.21
CA ARG A 176 -16.40 3.44 0.46
C ARG A 176 -16.87 2.76 -0.82
N GLU A 177 -18.17 2.79 -1.09
CA GLU A 177 -18.69 2.48 -2.43
C GLU A 177 -18.25 3.57 -3.42
N LEU A 178 -17.73 3.20 -4.59
CA LEU A 178 -16.96 4.11 -5.45
C LEU A 178 -17.59 4.37 -6.83
N THR A 179 -18.59 3.60 -7.23
CA THR A 179 -19.12 3.57 -8.62
C THR A 179 -20.61 3.91 -8.74
N GLY A 180 -21.32 4.08 -7.62
CA GLY A 180 -22.74 4.44 -7.57
C GLY A 180 -23.02 5.67 -6.70
N GLY A 181 -24.26 5.80 -6.24
CA GLY A 181 -24.72 6.94 -5.46
C GLY A 181 -24.79 8.26 -6.24
N ILE A 182 -24.85 9.36 -5.52
CA ILE A 182 -25.07 10.73 -6.03
C ILE A 182 -24.02 11.19 -7.06
N TYR A 183 -22.83 10.58 -7.08
CA TYR A 183 -21.78 10.96 -8.02
C TYR A 183 -22.07 10.47 -9.45
N PHE A 184 -22.78 9.34 -9.56
CA PHE A 184 -23.06 8.65 -10.82
C PHE A 184 -24.54 8.58 -11.18
N GLY A 185 -25.44 9.15 -10.38
CA GLY A 185 -26.85 9.31 -10.74
C GLY A 185 -27.02 10.05 -12.06
N GLU A 186 -27.81 9.46 -12.98
CA GLU A 186 -27.98 9.97 -14.35
C GLU A 186 -28.75 11.29 -14.38
N GLU A 187 -29.80 11.40 -13.57
CA GLU A 187 -30.59 12.60 -13.40
C GLU A 187 -29.80 13.63 -12.58
N LYS A 188 -28.94 14.38 -13.27
CA LYS A 188 -28.18 15.50 -12.73
C LYS A 188 -28.13 16.66 -13.72
N GLY A 189 -28.14 17.89 -13.22
CA GLY A 189 -28.01 19.05 -14.08
C GLY A 189 -28.38 20.35 -13.43
N ARG A 190 -28.27 21.42 -14.22
CA ARG A 190 -28.67 22.77 -13.84
C ARG A 190 -29.59 23.33 -14.93
N LEU A 191 -30.83 23.63 -14.56
CA LEU A 191 -31.89 24.04 -15.47
C LEU A 191 -32.52 25.35 -15.00
N VAL A 192 -33.31 25.95 -15.87
CA VAL A 192 -34.13 27.13 -15.56
C VAL A 192 -35.60 26.72 -15.69
N ASP A 193 -36.38 26.97 -14.66
CA ASP A 193 -37.80 26.65 -14.67
C ASP A 193 -38.61 27.65 -15.54
N ARG A 194 -39.92 27.41 -15.65
CA ARG A 194 -40.82 28.29 -16.44
C ARG A 194 -40.97 29.71 -15.88
N GLN A 195 -40.52 29.95 -14.65
CA GLN A 195 -40.59 31.24 -13.96
C GLN A 195 -39.22 31.97 -13.95
N ASN A 196 -38.26 31.51 -14.76
CA ASN A 196 -36.86 31.99 -14.77
C ASN A 196 -36.08 31.74 -13.48
N ASN A 197 -36.51 30.80 -12.62
CA ASN A 197 -35.71 30.37 -11.47
C ASN A 197 -34.68 29.34 -11.91
N VAL A 198 -33.42 29.55 -11.51
CA VAL A 198 -32.34 28.59 -11.74
C VAL A 198 -32.39 27.52 -10.64
N TYR A 199 -32.44 26.25 -11.02
CA TYR A 199 -32.34 25.12 -10.09
C TYR A 199 -31.31 24.10 -10.57
N ALA A 200 -30.74 23.33 -9.65
CA ALA A 200 -29.84 22.23 -9.93
C ALA A 200 -30.23 21.01 -9.09
N PHE A 201 -29.91 19.83 -9.58
CA PHE A 201 -30.25 18.58 -8.92
C PHE A 201 -29.19 17.52 -9.22
N ASP A 202 -29.03 16.61 -8.25
CA ASP A 202 -28.21 15.41 -8.32
C ASP A 202 -29.00 14.30 -7.62
N THR A 203 -28.94 13.08 -8.15
CA THR A 203 -29.79 11.98 -7.67
C THR A 203 -28.96 10.93 -6.92
N GLU A 204 -29.17 10.79 -5.61
CA GLU A 204 -28.64 9.69 -4.80
C GLU A 204 -29.43 8.41 -5.06
N ILE A 205 -28.87 7.49 -5.84
CA ILE A 205 -29.49 6.22 -6.20
C ILE A 205 -28.55 5.05 -5.91
N TYR A 206 -29.10 4.00 -5.31
CA TYR A 206 -28.44 2.72 -5.12
C TYR A 206 -29.40 1.58 -5.46
N TYR A 207 -28.89 0.60 -6.19
CA TYR A 207 -29.56 -0.68 -6.37
C TYR A 207 -29.11 -1.69 -5.31
N ASP A 208 -29.97 -2.66 -5.02
CA ASP A 208 -29.71 -3.67 -3.99
C ASP A 208 -28.40 -4.46 -4.23
N PHE A 209 -28.11 -4.81 -5.48
CA PHE A 209 -26.90 -5.53 -5.86
C PHE A 209 -25.62 -4.73 -5.56
N GLU A 210 -25.66 -3.39 -5.68
CA GLU A 210 -24.53 -2.52 -5.40
C GLU A 210 -24.20 -2.49 -3.91
N ILE A 211 -25.24 -2.45 -3.08
CA ILE A 211 -25.11 -2.48 -1.62
C ILE A 211 -24.66 -3.88 -1.17
N ARG A 212 -25.22 -4.96 -1.76
CA ARG A 212 -24.83 -6.34 -1.43
C ARG A 212 -23.35 -6.61 -1.71
N ARG A 213 -22.81 -6.19 -2.86
CA ARG A 213 -21.40 -6.47 -3.22
C ARG A 213 -20.41 -5.77 -2.26
N ILE A 214 -20.65 -4.50 -1.94
CA ILE A 214 -19.78 -3.72 -1.03
C ILE A 214 -19.91 -4.23 0.41
N ALA A 215 -21.11 -4.55 0.87
CA ALA A 215 -21.33 -5.11 2.20
C ALA A 215 -20.62 -6.47 2.36
N ASN A 216 -20.78 -7.39 1.40
CA ASN A 216 -20.10 -8.70 1.45
C ASN A 216 -18.58 -8.55 1.54
N LEU A 217 -17.99 -7.67 0.72
CA LEU A 217 -16.56 -7.40 0.78
C LEU A 217 -16.14 -6.82 2.13
N ALA A 218 -16.92 -5.88 2.68
CA ALA A 218 -16.65 -5.29 3.99
C ALA A 218 -16.67 -6.35 5.12
N PHE A 219 -17.67 -7.23 5.14
CA PHE A 219 -17.75 -8.34 6.10
C PHE A 219 -16.58 -9.31 5.97
N GLN A 220 -16.17 -9.65 4.74
CA GLN A 220 -15.00 -10.50 4.51
C GLN A 220 -13.70 -9.87 5.01
N ILE A 221 -13.52 -8.57 4.79
CA ILE A 221 -12.33 -7.85 5.28
C ILE A 221 -12.37 -7.73 6.80
N ALA A 222 -13.51 -7.40 7.40
CA ALA A 222 -13.66 -7.28 8.85
C ALA A 222 -13.30 -8.59 9.59
N ARG A 223 -13.57 -9.76 9.00
CA ARG A 223 -13.16 -11.07 9.54
C ARG A 223 -11.64 -11.20 9.76
N SER A 224 -10.85 -10.54 8.93
CA SER A 224 -9.38 -10.50 9.02
C SER A 224 -8.85 -9.36 9.91
N ARG A 225 -9.74 -8.58 10.52
CA ARG A 225 -9.45 -7.47 11.42
C ARG A 225 -10.03 -7.73 12.82
N LYS A 226 -10.63 -6.73 13.47
CA LYS A 226 -11.21 -6.84 14.82
C LYS A 226 -12.65 -7.38 14.80
N LYS A 227 -13.15 -7.79 13.62
CA LYS A 227 -14.50 -8.34 13.40
C LYS A 227 -15.62 -7.37 13.82
N LYS A 228 -15.44 -6.07 13.58
CA LYS A 228 -16.49 -5.06 13.81
C LYS A 228 -16.73 -4.21 12.58
N ILE A 229 -17.99 -3.98 12.25
CA ILE A 229 -18.42 -3.07 11.19
C ILE A 229 -19.37 -2.04 11.79
N CYS A 230 -19.11 -0.78 11.45
CA CYS A 230 -20.08 0.30 11.61
C CYS A 230 -20.55 0.74 10.22
N SER A 231 -21.81 0.44 9.89
CA SER A 231 -22.45 0.92 8.67
C SER A 231 -22.95 2.34 8.88
N VAL A 232 -22.53 3.26 8.02
CA VAL A 232 -22.88 4.68 8.12
C VAL A 232 -23.92 5.03 7.06
N ASP A 233 -25.03 5.60 7.50
CA ASP A 233 -26.16 5.96 6.64
C ASP A 233 -26.87 7.25 7.12
N LYS A 234 -27.98 7.63 6.48
CA LYS A 234 -28.91 8.66 6.99
C LYS A 234 -30.36 8.17 6.94
N ALA A 235 -30.59 6.96 7.43
CA ALA A 235 -31.89 6.25 7.33
C ALA A 235 -33.04 6.90 8.10
N ASN A 236 -32.79 7.95 8.89
CA ASN A 236 -33.86 8.75 9.49
C ASN A 236 -34.50 9.76 8.51
N VAL A 237 -33.91 9.96 7.33
CA VAL A 237 -34.40 10.93 6.33
C VAL A 237 -34.39 10.37 4.91
N LEU A 238 -33.36 9.59 4.52
CA LEU A 238 -33.15 9.20 3.12
C LEU A 238 -33.62 7.76 2.84
N GLU A 239 -34.49 7.59 1.84
CA GLU A 239 -34.94 6.27 1.37
C GLU A 239 -33.79 5.39 0.86
N SER A 240 -32.81 5.98 0.17
CA SER A 240 -31.59 5.27 -0.25
C SER A 240 -30.82 4.69 0.94
N SER A 241 -30.81 5.42 2.07
CA SER A 241 -30.19 4.96 3.32
C SER A 241 -31.05 3.93 4.07
N CYS A 242 -32.37 4.01 3.97
CA CYS A 242 -33.27 2.97 4.47
C CYS A 242 -32.97 1.63 3.77
N LEU A 243 -32.92 1.63 2.44
CA LEU A 243 -32.56 0.46 1.65
C LEU A 243 -31.13 -0.02 1.97
N TRP A 244 -30.17 0.90 2.10
CA TRP A 244 -28.80 0.56 2.48
C TRP A 244 -28.76 -0.24 3.79
N ARG A 245 -29.41 0.29 4.83
CA ARG A 245 -29.47 -0.36 6.15
C ARG A 245 -30.11 -1.74 6.06
N GLU A 246 -31.26 -1.85 5.38
CA GLU A 246 -31.96 -3.12 5.20
C GLU A 246 -31.07 -4.18 4.55
N ILE A 247 -30.39 -3.84 3.45
CA ILE A 247 -29.54 -4.79 2.73
C ILE A 247 -28.30 -5.16 3.55
N VAL A 248 -27.67 -4.22 4.26
CA VAL A 248 -26.52 -4.51 5.14
C VAL A 248 -26.93 -5.46 6.28
N GLU A 249 -28.09 -5.25 6.89
CA GLU A 249 -28.67 -6.14 7.90
C GLU A 249 -28.99 -7.53 7.34
N GLN A 250 -29.45 -7.62 6.09
CA GLN A 250 -29.64 -8.92 5.44
C GLN A 250 -28.31 -9.65 5.20
N VAL A 251 -27.28 -8.94 4.74
CA VAL A 251 -25.96 -9.52 4.47
C VAL A 251 -25.30 -9.98 5.78
N SER A 252 -25.47 -9.25 6.88
CA SER A 252 -24.87 -9.57 8.19
C SER A 252 -25.25 -10.97 8.71
N LYS A 253 -26.44 -11.48 8.35
CA LYS A 253 -26.90 -12.83 8.69
C LYS A 253 -25.96 -13.94 8.18
N ASN A 254 -25.20 -13.67 7.12
CA ASN A 254 -24.21 -14.60 6.58
C ASN A 254 -22.85 -14.53 7.31
N TYR A 255 -22.67 -13.56 8.20
CA TYR A 255 -21.42 -13.28 8.92
C TYR A 255 -21.67 -13.12 10.44
N PRO A 256 -22.20 -14.15 11.13
CA PRO A 256 -22.58 -14.06 12.55
C PRO A 256 -21.40 -13.84 13.49
N ASP A 257 -20.16 -14.01 13.02
CA ASP A 257 -18.94 -13.77 13.77
C ASP A 257 -18.44 -12.31 13.71
N VAL A 258 -19.13 -11.43 12.98
CA VAL A 258 -18.80 -10.00 12.83
C VAL A 258 -19.88 -9.16 13.51
N GLU A 259 -19.47 -8.31 14.44
CA GLU A 259 -20.35 -7.36 15.12
C GLU A 259 -20.77 -6.24 14.15
N LEU A 260 -22.07 -6.09 13.90
CA LEU A 260 -22.62 -4.99 13.09
C LEU A 260 -23.24 -3.91 13.99
N SER A 261 -22.91 -2.66 13.71
CA SER A 261 -23.52 -1.47 14.28
C SER A 261 -23.90 -0.48 13.17
N HIS A 262 -24.83 0.42 13.47
CA HIS A 262 -25.24 1.49 12.56
C HIS A 262 -25.08 2.85 13.23
N LEU A 263 -24.53 3.82 12.49
CA LEU A 263 -24.50 5.22 12.90
C LEU A 263 -25.01 6.10 11.77
N TYR A 264 -25.61 7.22 12.13
CA TYR A 264 -25.87 8.28 11.16
C TYR A 264 -24.59 9.04 10.82
N ILE A 265 -24.47 9.52 9.59
CA ILE A 265 -23.26 10.22 9.10
C ILE A 265 -22.81 11.39 9.99
N ASP A 266 -23.75 12.18 10.52
CA ASP A 266 -23.47 13.27 11.47
C ASP A 266 -22.93 12.75 12.80
N ASN A 267 -23.53 11.71 13.37
CA ASN A 267 -23.02 11.09 14.59
C ASN A 267 -21.66 10.41 14.34
N ALA A 268 -21.47 9.73 13.20
CA ALA A 268 -20.21 9.10 12.84
C ALA A 268 -19.06 10.11 12.79
N SER A 269 -19.27 11.28 12.17
CA SER A 269 -18.31 12.39 12.17
C SER A 269 -17.98 12.85 13.60
N MET A 270 -19.01 13.09 14.44
CA MET A 270 -18.79 13.44 15.85
C MET A 270 -18.02 12.35 16.64
N GLN A 271 -18.30 11.07 16.37
CA GLN A 271 -17.65 9.94 17.02
C GLN A 271 -16.19 9.76 16.61
N LEU A 272 -15.83 10.07 15.37
CA LEU A 272 -14.44 10.05 14.90
C LEU A 272 -13.56 11.03 15.69
N ILE A 273 -14.11 12.20 16.04
CA ILE A 273 -13.42 13.17 16.88
C ILE A 273 -13.43 12.74 18.35
N LYS A 274 -14.58 12.28 18.85
CA LYS A 274 -14.77 11.98 20.28
C LYS A 274 -14.03 10.72 20.74
N ASN A 275 -14.12 9.64 19.98
CA ASN A 275 -13.52 8.35 20.30
C ASN A 275 -13.31 7.51 19.03
N PRO A 276 -12.27 7.79 18.23
CA PRO A 276 -11.99 7.05 16.99
C PRO A 276 -11.67 5.57 17.25
N ASN A 277 -11.19 5.23 18.45
CA ASN A 277 -10.82 3.87 18.85
C ASN A 277 -11.97 2.86 18.87
N GLN A 278 -13.22 3.32 18.85
CA GLN A 278 -14.38 2.43 18.80
C GLN A 278 -14.54 1.74 17.44
N PHE A 279 -13.97 2.31 16.38
CA PHE A 279 -14.16 1.82 15.02
C PHE A 279 -13.09 0.80 14.62
N ASP A 280 -13.50 -0.18 13.81
CA ASP A 280 -12.62 -1.11 13.10
C ASP A 280 -12.79 -0.93 11.59
N VAL A 281 -13.98 -1.22 11.07
CA VAL A 281 -14.36 -1.01 9.68
C VAL A 281 -15.55 -0.05 9.62
N LEU A 282 -15.43 1.02 8.84
CA LEU A 282 -16.54 1.89 8.46
C LEU A 282 -17.03 1.46 7.07
N LEU A 283 -18.32 1.17 6.93
CA LEU A 283 -18.95 0.87 5.64
C LEU A 283 -19.83 2.04 5.23
N CYS A 284 -19.49 2.69 4.12
CA CYS A 284 -20.10 3.95 3.70
C CYS A 284 -20.55 3.93 2.23
N SER A 285 -21.60 4.70 1.92
CA SER A 285 -21.94 5.08 0.55
C SER A 285 -20.85 5.98 -0.06
N ASN A 286 -20.98 6.32 -1.35
CA ASN A 286 -19.96 7.07 -2.06
C ASN A 286 -19.68 8.44 -1.45
N LEU A 287 -20.70 9.27 -1.27
CA LEU A 287 -20.56 10.61 -0.68
C LEU A 287 -20.13 10.54 0.80
N PHE A 288 -20.76 9.68 1.60
CA PHE A 288 -20.44 9.57 3.03
C PHE A 288 -19.04 9.01 3.26
N GLY A 289 -18.62 8.06 2.42
CA GLY A 289 -17.28 7.51 2.45
C GLY A 289 -16.23 8.52 2.04
N ASP A 290 -16.53 9.42 1.08
CA ASP A 290 -15.65 10.52 0.72
C ASP A 290 -15.32 11.37 1.95
N ILE A 291 -16.38 11.90 2.58
CA ILE A 291 -16.29 12.79 3.74
C ILE A 291 -15.59 12.11 4.91
N LEU A 292 -16.05 10.91 5.33
CA LEU A 292 -15.48 10.24 6.49
C LEU A 292 -14.07 9.72 6.25
N SER A 293 -13.72 9.33 5.02
CA SER A 293 -12.36 8.87 4.74
C SER A 293 -11.34 10.00 4.80
N ASP A 294 -11.71 11.20 4.36
CA ASP A 294 -10.88 12.40 4.48
C ASP A 294 -10.83 12.91 5.94
N GLU A 295 -11.92 12.78 6.69
CA GLU A 295 -11.93 13.05 8.14
C GLU A 295 -10.99 12.07 8.87
N CYS A 296 -11.12 10.77 8.59
CA CYS A 296 -10.21 9.72 9.07
C CYS A 296 -8.75 10.03 8.72
N ALA A 297 -8.50 10.53 7.51
CA ALA A 297 -7.17 10.92 7.09
C ALA A 297 -6.62 12.07 7.94
N MET A 298 -7.40 13.13 8.13
CA MET A 298 -6.99 14.30 8.89
C MET A 298 -6.71 13.98 10.36
N ILE A 299 -7.54 13.15 11.01
CA ILE A 299 -7.34 12.81 12.43
C ILE A 299 -6.07 11.98 12.68
N THR A 300 -5.47 11.36 11.66
CA THR A 300 -4.14 10.73 11.80
C THR A 300 -3.00 11.75 11.82
N GLY A 301 -3.22 12.96 11.29
CA GLY A 301 -2.22 14.02 11.24
C GLY A 301 -1.18 13.89 10.12
N SER A 302 -1.21 12.82 9.32
CA SER A 302 -0.24 12.59 8.26
C SER A 302 -0.89 12.00 7.00
N ILE A 303 -1.49 12.88 6.18
CA ILE A 303 -2.12 12.50 4.90
C ILE A 303 -1.10 11.80 3.98
N GLY A 304 0.18 12.21 4.03
CA GLY A 304 1.26 11.61 3.25
C GLY A 304 1.61 10.16 3.59
N MET A 305 0.96 9.58 4.60
CA MET A 305 1.14 8.18 5.00
C MET A 305 -0.04 7.28 4.62
N LEU A 306 -1.08 7.80 3.97
CA LEU A 306 -2.32 7.06 3.77
C LEU A 306 -2.37 6.46 2.37
N PRO A 307 -2.32 5.13 2.23
CA PRO A 307 -2.56 4.47 0.95
C PRO A 307 -4.07 4.35 0.69
N SER A 308 -4.41 4.01 -0.55
CA SER A 308 -5.76 3.69 -0.98
C SER A 308 -5.75 2.53 -1.97
N ALA A 309 -6.78 1.69 -1.91
CA ALA A 309 -7.01 0.63 -2.88
C ALA A 309 -8.44 0.67 -3.39
N SER A 310 -8.63 0.68 -4.70
CA SER A 310 -9.92 0.57 -5.35
C SER A 310 -10.02 -0.81 -6.01
N LEU A 311 -10.94 -1.66 -5.57
CA LEU A 311 -11.03 -3.07 -5.94
C LEU A 311 -12.34 -3.38 -6.68
N ASN A 312 -12.27 -4.35 -7.59
CA ASN A 312 -13.45 -5.01 -8.16
C ASN A 312 -13.67 -6.43 -7.60
N GLU A 313 -14.72 -7.10 -8.08
CA GLU A 313 -15.11 -8.44 -7.59
C GLU A 313 -14.06 -9.50 -7.89
N LYS A 314 -13.24 -9.29 -8.91
CA LYS A 314 -12.19 -10.22 -9.37
C LYS A 314 -10.83 -9.97 -8.72
N LYS A 315 -10.76 -9.14 -7.68
CA LYS A 315 -9.53 -8.74 -6.97
C LYS A 315 -8.50 -7.98 -7.84
N PHE A 316 -8.90 -7.50 -9.01
CA PHE A 316 -8.12 -6.50 -9.75
C PHE A 316 -8.31 -5.16 -9.04
N GLY A 317 -7.20 -4.44 -8.86
CA GLY A 317 -7.18 -3.23 -8.05
C GLY A 317 -6.37 -2.10 -8.66
N LEU A 318 -6.79 -0.87 -8.36
CA LEU A 318 -6.01 0.35 -8.52
C LEU A 318 -5.53 0.81 -7.15
N TYR A 319 -4.22 0.98 -7.00
CA TYR A 319 -3.56 1.31 -5.75
C TYR A 319 -2.89 2.66 -5.87
N GLU A 320 -3.29 3.62 -5.02
CA GLU A 320 -2.89 5.03 -5.11
C GLU A 320 -2.66 5.62 -3.72
N PRO A 321 -1.80 6.63 -3.55
CA PRO A 321 -1.77 7.44 -2.33
C PRO A 321 -3.11 8.18 -2.17
N ALA A 322 -3.56 8.41 -0.94
CA ALA A 322 -4.80 9.14 -0.69
C ALA A 322 -4.67 10.65 -0.99
N GLY A 323 -3.43 11.18 -0.97
CA GLY A 323 -3.13 12.59 -1.25
C GLY A 323 -3.10 12.92 -2.75
N GLY A 324 -3.20 14.23 -3.06
CA GLY A 324 -3.14 14.75 -4.42
C GLY A 324 -1.72 14.96 -4.97
N SER A 325 -1.62 15.64 -6.11
CA SER A 325 -0.36 15.81 -6.86
C SER A 325 0.64 16.82 -6.27
N ALA A 326 0.23 17.59 -5.26
CA ALA A 326 1.07 18.55 -4.52
C ALA A 326 2.03 19.36 -5.43
N PRO A 327 1.51 20.15 -6.38
CA PRO A 327 2.32 20.81 -7.41
C PRO A 327 3.37 21.78 -6.83
N ASP A 328 3.12 22.32 -5.65
CA ASP A 328 3.98 23.31 -4.97
C ASP A 328 5.35 22.73 -4.55
N ILE A 329 5.43 21.42 -4.35
CA ILE A 329 6.65 20.73 -3.88
C ILE A 329 7.29 19.83 -4.94
N LYS A 330 6.75 19.84 -6.17
CA LYS A 330 7.24 19.05 -7.30
C LYS A 330 8.71 19.37 -7.61
N GLY A 331 9.54 18.34 -7.75
CA GLY A 331 10.94 18.43 -8.13
C GLY A 331 11.87 18.93 -7.02
N LEU A 332 11.35 19.11 -5.80
CA LEU A 332 12.13 19.54 -4.65
C LEU A 332 12.69 18.35 -3.85
N ASN A 333 12.32 17.11 -4.18
CA ASN A 333 12.73 15.91 -3.46
C ASN A 333 12.38 15.93 -1.96
N ILE A 334 11.21 16.50 -1.63
CA ILE A 334 10.67 16.57 -0.26
C ILE A 334 9.31 15.87 -0.11
N ALA A 335 8.79 15.28 -1.18
CA ALA A 335 7.55 14.52 -1.13
C ALA A 335 7.71 13.27 -0.26
N ASN A 336 6.72 12.96 0.57
CA ASN A 336 6.73 11.76 1.40
C ASN A 336 6.30 10.54 0.57
N PRO A 337 7.18 9.55 0.31
CA PRO A 337 6.85 8.39 -0.52
C PRO A 337 6.05 7.31 0.22
N ILE A 338 5.83 7.46 1.53
CA ILE A 338 5.26 6.40 2.38
C ILE A 338 3.87 5.97 1.92
N ALA A 339 2.98 6.91 1.58
CA ALA A 339 1.66 6.55 1.05
C ALA A 339 1.78 5.67 -0.20
N GLN A 340 2.69 5.99 -1.14
CA GLN A 340 2.91 5.18 -2.33
C GLN A 340 3.47 3.79 -2.00
N ILE A 341 4.43 3.72 -1.07
CA ILE A 341 5.01 2.45 -0.60
C ILE A 341 3.95 1.57 0.07
N LEU A 342 3.08 2.16 0.89
CA LEU A 342 1.97 1.44 1.50
C LEU A 342 0.89 1.07 0.47
N SER A 343 0.75 1.80 -0.63
CA SER A 343 -0.09 1.38 -1.77
C SER A 343 0.48 0.15 -2.47
N VAL A 344 1.82 0.02 -2.57
CA VAL A 344 2.46 -1.25 -2.98
C VAL A 344 2.14 -2.37 -1.98
N SER A 345 2.16 -2.09 -0.67
CA SER A 345 1.75 -3.07 0.35
C SER A 345 0.32 -3.54 0.14
N MET A 346 -0.62 -2.63 -0.13
CA MET A 346 -2.01 -2.98 -0.45
C MET A 346 -2.10 -3.80 -1.75
N LEU A 347 -1.32 -3.48 -2.78
CA LEU A 347 -1.26 -4.26 -4.04
C LEU A 347 -0.83 -5.70 -3.78
N VAL A 348 0.25 -5.88 -3.01
CA VAL A 348 0.78 -7.19 -2.62
C VAL A 348 -0.24 -7.95 -1.76
N ARG A 349 -0.95 -7.24 -0.87
CA ARG A 349 -1.96 -7.84 0.02
C ARG A 349 -3.18 -8.32 -0.74
N TYR A 350 -3.77 -7.48 -1.59
CA TYR A 350 -5.10 -7.70 -2.14
C TYR A 350 -5.08 -8.33 -3.55
N SER A 351 -4.27 -7.82 -4.49
CA SER A 351 -4.22 -8.39 -5.85
C SER A 351 -3.25 -9.56 -5.96
N MET A 352 -2.07 -9.51 -5.32
CA MET A 352 -1.16 -10.68 -5.32
C MET A 352 -1.53 -11.73 -4.26
N ASN A 353 -2.42 -11.39 -3.30
CA ASN A 353 -2.88 -12.28 -2.23
C ASN A 353 -1.72 -12.79 -1.32
N LEU A 354 -0.77 -11.91 -0.99
CA LEU A 354 0.42 -12.20 -0.19
C LEU A 354 0.48 -11.37 1.11
N PRO A 355 -0.48 -11.53 2.05
CA PRO A 355 -0.59 -10.68 3.23
C PRO A 355 0.67 -10.69 4.13
N ARG A 356 1.35 -11.83 4.26
CA ARG A 356 2.58 -11.94 5.06
C ARG A 356 3.75 -11.10 4.51
N ILE A 357 3.78 -10.86 3.20
CA ILE A 357 4.81 -10.02 2.58
C ILE A 357 4.41 -8.55 2.72
N ALA A 358 3.12 -8.24 2.51
CA ALA A 358 2.58 -6.91 2.78
C ALA A 358 2.82 -6.46 4.24
N ASP A 359 2.59 -7.34 5.22
CA ASP A 359 2.87 -7.06 6.64
C ASP A 359 4.34 -6.67 6.88
N LYS A 360 5.29 -7.22 6.11
CA LYS A 360 6.71 -6.84 6.21
C LYS A 360 6.97 -5.45 5.65
N ILE A 361 6.28 -5.05 4.58
CA ILE A 361 6.35 -3.69 4.03
C ILE A 361 5.78 -2.71 5.07
N ASP A 362 4.61 -3.00 5.62
CA ASP A 362 3.96 -2.18 6.65
C ASP A 362 4.86 -1.98 7.88
N LEU A 363 5.49 -3.07 8.35
CA LEU A 363 6.45 -3.02 9.45
C LEU A 363 7.73 -2.23 9.11
N SER A 364 8.19 -2.29 7.86
CA SER A 364 9.39 -1.57 7.41
C SER A 364 9.20 -0.06 7.35
N VAL A 365 7.97 0.40 7.12
CA VAL A 365 7.58 1.82 7.21
C VAL A 365 7.40 2.23 8.67
N HIS A 366 6.73 1.39 9.46
CA HIS A 366 6.40 1.72 10.86
C HIS A 366 7.65 1.94 11.74
N ARG A 367 8.68 1.10 11.59
CA ARG A 367 9.87 1.15 12.46
C ARG A 367 10.66 2.48 12.37
N PRO A 368 10.98 3.00 11.17
CA PRO A 368 11.60 4.32 11.03
C PRO A 368 10.70 5.47 11.48
N GLU A 369 9.41 5.42 11.11
CA GLU A 369 8.42 6.46 11.47
C GLU A 369 8.29 6.63 13.00
N ASN A 370 8.40 5.54 13.76
CA ASN A 370 8.41 5.60 15.23
C ASN A 370 9.64 6.29 15.83
N GLY A 371 10.57 6.81 15.03
CA GLY A 371 11.81 7.41 15.52
C GLY A 371 12.76 6.42 16.21
N MET A 372 12.45 5.12 16.19
CA MET A 372 13.33 4.08 16.73
C MET A 372 14.64 4.01 15.94
N THR A 373 14.62 4.44 14.67
CA THR A 373 15.80 4.51 13.82
C THR A 373 15.63 5.60 12.77
N LEU A 374 16.23 6.76 13.02
CA LEU A 374 16.29 7.86 12.05
C LEU A 374 17.72 8.00 11.48
N PRO A 375 17.88 8.56 10.27
CA PRO A 375 19.19 8.97 9.77
C PRO A 375 19.93 9.87 10.78
N GLY A 376 21.18 9.54 11.06
CA GLY A 376 22.03 10.26 12.05
C GLY A 376 21.82 9.84 13.51
N THR A 377 20.86 8.95 13.81
CA THR A 377 20.62 8.46 15.17
C THR A 377 21.73 7.48 15.57
N THR A 378 22.16 7.52 16.83
CA THR A 378 23.04 6.48 17.38
C THR A 378 22.20 5.43 18.11
N ILE A 379 22.29 4.18 17.69
CA ILE A 379 21.47 3.08 18.19
C ILE A 379 22.36 2.03 18.84
N VAL A 380 21.92 1.48 19.94
CA VAL A 380 22.64 0.43 20.65
C VAL A 380 21.69 -0.72 20.93
N CYS A 381 21.97 -1.90 20.37
CA CYS A 381 21.09 -3.07 20.46
C CYS A 381 21.89 -4.33 20.80
N GLY A 382 21.23 -5.26 21.50
CA GLY A 382 21.85 -6.46 22.09
C GLY A 382 22.16 -7.60 21.11
N ASP A 383 22.05 -7.38 19.80
CA ASP A 383 22.09 -8.44 18.80
C ASP A 383 22.94 -8.08 17.57
N SER A 384 23.44 -9.09 16.85
CA SER A 384 24.34 -8.91 15.70
C SER A 384 23.69 -8.26 14.47
N HIS A 385 22.37 -8.28 14.36
CA HIS A 385 21.61 -7.60 13.32
C HIS A 385 21.46 -6.09 13.60
N THR A 386 22.04 -5.57 14.69
CA THR A 386 22.08 -4.12 14.97
C THR A 386 22.66 -3.33 13.80
N SER A 387 23.59 -3.92 13.04
CA SER A 387 24.16 -3.35 11.80
C SER A 387 23.13 -3.05 10.71
N THR A 388 21.98 -3.73 10.70
CA THR A 388 20.89 -3.49 9.72
C THR A 388 20.27 -2.10 9.87
N HIS A 389 20.39 -1.46 11.03
CA HIS A 389 19.94 -0.08 11.23
C HIS A 389 20.78 0.94 10.42
N GLY A 390 21.99 0.57 10.00
CA GLY A 390 22.82 1.37 9.09
C GLY A 390 22.15 1.64 7.74
N ALA A 391 21.23 0.77 7.30
CA ALA A 391 20.44 0.98 6.09
C ALA A 391 19.54 2.24 6.16
N PHE A 392 19.22 2.70 7.37
CA PHE A 392 18.43 3.92 7.60
C PHE A 392 19.32 5.14 7.89
N GLY A 393 20.63 5.06 7.62
CA GLY A 393 21.58 6.14 7.92
C GLY A 393 21.86 6.33 9.42
N ALA A 394 21.46 5.39 10.26
CA ALA A 394 21.75 5.40 11.70
C ALA A 394 23.13 4.78 11.98
N LEU A 395 23.84 5.32 12.99
CA LEU A 395 25.07 4.73 13.49
C LEU A 395 24.73 3.71 14.58
N ALA A 396 24.80 2.42 14.26
CA ALA A 396 24.33 1.38 15.15
C ALA A 396 25.47 0.52 15.74
N PHE A 397 25.49 0.36 17.06
CA PHE A 397 26.45 -0.42 17.81
C PHE A 397 25.78 -1.68 18.36
N GLY A 398 26.15 -2.85 17.83
CA GLY A 398 25.82 -4.12 18.46
C GLY A 398 26.60 -4.28 19.75
N ILE A 399 25.91 -4.55 20.87
CA ILE A 399 26.52 -4.74 22.19
C ILE A 399 26.06 -6.06 22.80
N GLY A 400 26.80 -6.58 23.78
CA GLY A 400 26.38 -7.79 24.49
C GLY A 400 25.16 -7.54 25.37
N THR A 401 24.35 -8.58 25.65
CA THR A 401 23.18 -8.48 26.53
C THR A 401 23.53 -7.91 27.91
N SER A 402 24.71 -8.22 28.45
CA SER A 402 25.20 -7.68 29.72
C SER A 402 25.57 -6.19 29.66
N GLU A 403 25.83 -5.64 28.48
CA GLU A 403 26.14 -4.22 28.27
C GLU A 403 24.85 -3.40 28.10
N VAL A 404 23.74 -4.03 27.70
CA VAL A 404 22.44 -3.37 27.50
C VAL A 404 21.96 -2.75 28.82
N GLU A 405 22.12 -3.46 29.93
CA GLU A 405 21.76 -2.95 31.26
C GLU A 405 22.54 -1.67 31.62
N HIS A 406 23.84 -1.64 31.33
CA HIS A 406 24.68 -0.46 31.56
C HIS A 406 24.27 0.72 30.68
N VAL A 407 23.99 0.49 29.40
CA VAL A 407 23.55 1.55 28.48
C VAL A 407 22.18 2.09 28.88
N LEU A 408 21.24 1.23 29.27
CA LEU A 408 19.93 1.65 29.76
C LEU A 408 20.05 2.50 31.02
N ALA A 409 20.88 2.07 31.98
CA ALA A 409 21.06 2.77 33.25
C ALA A 409 21.80 4.12 33.11
N THR A 410 22.75 4.23 32.18
CA THR A 410 23.65 5.39 32.13
C THR A 410 23.42 6.30 30.92
N GLN A 411 22.66 5.84 29.91
CA GLN A 411 22.55 6.48 28.60
C GLN A 411 23.91 6.71 27.93
N THR A 412 24.92 5.92 28.30
CA THR A 412 26.28 5.99 27.75
C THR A 412 26.77 4.60 27.37
N LEU A 413 27.47 4.50 26.24
CA LEU A 413 28.19 3.31 25.85
C LEU A 413 29.68 3.52 26.11
N LYS A 414 30.27 2.70 26.99
CA LYS A 414 31.69 2.78 27.31
C LYS A 414 32.51 2.30 26.12
N GLN A 415 32.91 3.23 25.26
CA GLN A 415 33.84 2.97 24.16
C GLN A 415 35.27 2.99 24.69
N GLN A 416 36.05 1.93 24.45
CA GLN A 416 37.48 2.00 24.68
C GLN A 416 38.10 3.01 23.71
N ARG A 417 38.96 3.88 24.22
CA ARG A 417 39.65 4.88 23.41
C ARG A 417 40.43 4.15 22.30
N PHE A 418 40.11 4.42 21.04
CA PHE A 418 40.90 3.91 19.92
C PHE A 418 42.38 4.24 20.17
N LYS A 419 43.24 3.21 20.21
CA LYS A 419 44.68 3.37 20.45
C LYS A 419 45.25 4.28 19.34
N ARG A 420 45.49 5.55 19.65
CA ARG A 420 46.07 6.55 18.72
C ARG A 420 47.56 6.34 18.43
N LYS A 421 48.19 5.33 19.02
CA LYS A 421 49.55 4.89 18.70
C LYS A 421 49.57 3.38 18.55
N ILE A 422 49.74 2.93 17.31
CA ILE A 422 50.15 1.57 17.02
C ILE A 422 51.66 1.50 17.32
N GLY A 423 51.99 1.10 18.54
CA GLY A 423 53.35 0.65 18.86
C GLY A 423 53.55 -0.79 18.38
N THR A 424 54.78 -1.28 18.42
CA THR A 424 55.19 -2.64 18.00
C THR A 424 54.49 -3.79 18.75
N SER A 425 53.72 -3.47 19.78
CA SER A 425 52.84 -4.37 20.54
C SER A 425 51.35 -4.25 20.17
N GLY A 426 51.01 -3.58 19.05
CA GLY A 426 49.64 -3.39 18.56
C GLY A 426 48.94 -4.63 17.99
N GLY A 427 49.60 -5.79 17.95
CA GLY A 427 49.04 -7.06 17.46
C GLY A 427 48.27 -7.86 18.51
N SER A 428 47.40 -7.22 19.30
CA SER A 428 46.52 -7.93 20.24
C SER A 428 45.10 -7.39 20.15
N GLY A 429 44.51 -7.57 18.98
CA GLY A 429 43.10 -7.41 18.68
C GLY A 429 42.88 -8.27 17.45
N TYR A 430 42.03 -9.28 17.58
CA TYR A 430 41.88 -10.41 16.67
C TYR A 430 42.00 -10.03 15.18
N VAL A 431 42.94 -10.68 14.49
CA VAL A 431 42.99 -10.74 13.02
C VAL A 431 42.16 -11.95 12.62
N ILE A 432 41.16 -11.78 11.77
CA ILE A 432 40.52 -12.90 11.09
C ILE A 432 41.47 -13.29 9.96
N GLU A 433 42.34 -14.25 10.24
CA GLU A 433 43.17 -14.86 9.22
C GLU A 433 42.36 -16.00 8.60
N PHE A 434 42.06 -15.90 7.30
CA PHE A 434 41.51 -17.02 6.56
C PHE A 434 42.54 -18.17 6.56
N CYS A 435 42.22 -19.27 7.25
CA CYS A 435 43.13 -20.40 7.46
C CYS A 435 42.58 -21.69 6.85
N GLY A 436 43.47 -22.64 6.54
CA GLY A 436 43.10 -23.97 6.03
C GLY A 436 43.85 -24.36 4.77
N SER A 437 43.74 -25.63 4.36
CA SER A 437 44.38 -26.16 3.15
C SER A 437 43.94 -25.43 1.88
N ILE A 438 42.69 -24.96 1.85
CA ILE A 438 42.13 -24.19 0.74
C ILE A 438 42.86 -22.85 0.56
N ILE A 439 43.05 -22.09 1.64
CA ILE A 439 43.73 -20.78 1.58
C ILE A 439 45.23 -20.96 1.29
N LYS A 440 45.85 -22.02 1.82
CA LYS A 440 47.27 -22.33 1.54
C LYS A 440 47.54 -22.69 0.08
N ASN A 441 46.54 -23.22 -0.62
CA ASN A 441 46.67 -23.59 -2.03
C ASN A 441 46.34 -22.44 -3.00
N MET A 442 45.79 -21.33 -2.52
CA MET A 442 45.55 -20.13 -3.33
C MET A 442 46.84 -19.43 -3.68
N SER A 443 46.90 -18.91 -4.90
CA SER A 443 47.93 -17.99 -5.39
C SER A 443 47.84 -16.65 -4.66
N MET A 444 48.92 -15.85 -4.76
CA MET A 444 49.00 -14.58 -4.04
C MET A 444 47.98 -13.54 -4.55
N GLU A 445 47.60 -13.63 -5.82
CA GLU A 445 46.58 -12.77 -6.44
C GLU A 445 45.17 -13.10 -5.93
N GLU A 446 44.84 -14.40 -5.81
CA GLU A 446 43.56 -14.86 -5.25
C GLU A 446 43.39 -14.48 -3.76
N ARG A 447 44.49 -14.54 -3.00
CA ARG A 447 44.49 -14.11 -1.59
C ARG A 447 44.26 -12.60 -1.45
N MET A 448 44.83 -11.79 -2.35
CA MET A 448 44.61 -10.35 -2.40
C MET A 448 43.15 -10.00 -2.76
N THR A 449 42.51 -10.77 -3.65
CA THR A 449 41.08 -10.60 -3.97
C THR A 449 40.19 -10.88 -2.77
N ILE A 450 40.47 -11.93 -1.98
CA ILE A 450 39.72 -12.25 -0.75
C ILE A 450 39.86 -11.14 0.30
N CYS A 451 41.06 -10.57 0.46
CA CYS A 451 41.29 -9.45 1.38
C CYS A 451 40.56 -8.15 0.96
N ASN A 452 40.31 -7.95 -0.33
CA ASN A 452 39.55 -6.78 -0.81
C ASN A 452 38.02 -6.96 -0.73
N MET A 453 37.54 -8.19 -0.46
CA MET A 453 36.12 -8.51 -0.29
C MET A 453 35.68 -8.57 1.19
N ALA A 454 36.62 -8.43 2.14
CA ALA A 454 36.40 -8.57 3.58
C ALA A 454 36.12 -7.23 4.28
#